data_AF-A0A1W5T0X3-F1
#
_entry.id   AF-A0A1W5T0X3-F1
#
_cell.length_a   1.000
_cell.length_b   1.000
_cell.length_c   1.000
_cell.angle_alpha   90.00
_cell.angle_beta   90.00
_cell.angle_gamma   90.00
#
_symmetry.space_group_name_H-M   'P 1'
#
loop_
_entity.id
_entity.type
_entity.pdbx_description
1 polymer ?
#
loop_
_entity_poly.entity_id
_entity_poly.type
_entity_poly.pdbx_seq_one_letter_code
_entity_poly.pdbx_strand_id
1 'polypeptide(L)'
;MNKLLNNLSFIKTYPSGMEEKLSLNTYIYTPKRFHCWIHCQIRIGFTSINLSNMGKKNIRTIYTSSEPEPVLIYTNPDEHKGLIAKQNKNKSGVYRWVHKDSRKSYIGSSSMLNERFRRYFNHSYLSSSKRGASLICKALLKYGYGGFRLEILEYCPSSILLTREQFYLEKFNPEYNILKVAGSNLGYKHSEASLKLMSLASKSRNESEEVLKFKREVMLGRKLTKDHLERMAKNNPFRVPIIISNSETGKREEFTSMAQGALFLGVHETTLKRYIINNKPYNGYTITRATSSLDSSSIYSLTNERQGVVLTNSVSGITKQFSTMKAAYQFLGISPRRLSNYLKNNESSFINGQVSTIKGFIITKLDSVERNGKAIEVTNIRTKEVTKYSSVSSAGLALGISSASISTYLSRKRTTPFRDIYLFKLI
;
A
#
# COMPACT_ATOMS: atom_id res chain seq x y z
N MET A 1 13.03 -4.29 -76.76
CA MET A 1 14.39 -3.85 -77.13
C MET A 1 14.32 -2.34 -77.35
N ASN A 2 15.02 -1.55 -76.53
CA ASN A 2 15.46 -0.15 -76.76
C ASN A 2 14.40 0.94 -77.11
N LYS A 3 14.18 1.93 -76.22
CA LYS A 3 14.71 3.33 -76.26
C LYS A 3 13.86 4.24 -77.19
N LEU A 4 13.47 5.49 -76.92
CA LEU A 4 13.90 6.61 -76.06
C LEU A 4 12.76 7.66 -75.91
N LEU A 5 12.82 8.38 -74.78
CA LEU A 5 12.60 9.84 -74.57
C LEU A 5 11.37 10.57 -75.14
N ASN A 6 10.64 11.24 -74.24
CA ASN A 6 10.49 12.70 -74.31
C ASN A 6 10.25 13.31 -72.91
N ASN A 7 11.12 14.28 -72.58
CA ASN A 7 11.06 15.15 -71.41
C ASN A 7 10.07 16.30 -71.68
N LEU A 8 9.26 16.68 -70.67
CA LEU A 8 8.61 17.99 -70.62
C LEU A 8 8.66 18.52 -69.18
N SER A 9 9.50 19.54 -69.03
CA SER A 9 9.73 20.35 -67.84
C SER A 9 8.56 21.31 -67.59
N PHE A 10 8.07 21.37 -66.36
CA PHE A 10 7.25 22.48 -65.87
C PHE A 10 8.00 23.18 -64.72
N ILE A 11 8.60 24.33 -65.04
CA ILE A 11 9.20 25.26 -64.10
C ILE A 11 8.09 26.20 -63.63
N LYS A 12 7.80 26.21 -62.32
CA LYS A 12 7.07 27.31 -61.67
C LYS A 12 8.06 28.08 -60.81
N THR A 13 8.37 29.30 -61.24
CA THR A 13 9.09 30.30 -60.45
C THR A 13 8.14 30.94 -59.43
N TYR A 14 8.64 31.15 -58.20
CA TYR A 14 8.00 31.98 -57.17
C TYR A 14 8.97 33.12 -56.80
N PRO A 15 8.46 34.33 -56.52
CA PRO A 15 9.29 35.50 -56.26
C PRO A 15 9.97 35.43 -54.89
N SER A 16 11.21 35.93 -54.86
CA SER A 16 12.01 36.16 -53.66
C SER A 16 11.54 37.40 -52.90
N GLY A 17 11.64 37.35 -51.57
CA GLY A 17 11.66 38.55 -50.73
C GLY A 17 10.60 38.60 -49.64
N MET A 18 10.91 38.02 -48.48
CA MET A 18 10.69 38.61 -47.15
C MET A 18 11.41 37.74 -46.13
N GLU A 19 12.66 38.12 -45.83
CA GLU A 19 13.35 37.67 -44.63
C GLU A 19 12.69 38.32 -43.41
N GLU A 20 11.81 37.61 -42.73
CA GLU A 20 11.41 37.98 -41.37
C GLU A 20 12.23 37.14 -40.38
N LYS A 21 13.23 37.81 -39.80
CA LYS A 21 14.11 37.29 -38.75
C LYS A 21 13.30 36.89 -37.52
N LEU A 22 12.89 35.62 -37.43
CA LEU A 22 12.44 35.04 -36.17
C LEU A 22 13.66 34.59 -35.36
N SER A 23 14.02 35.43 -34.39
CA SER A 23 15.08 35.20 -33.42
C SER A 23 14.90 33.85 -32.70
N LEU A 24 15.90 32.98 -32.83
CA LEU A 24 16.08 31.78 -32.02
C LEU A 24 16.34 32.18 -30.56
N ASN A 25 15.34 32.05 -29.68
CA ASN A 25 15.58 31.97 -28.25
C ASN A 25 15.79 30.50 -27.87
N THR A 26 17.02 30.02 -27.99
CA THR A 26 17.47 28.75 -27.43
C THR A 26 17.62 28.88 -25.92
N TYR A 27 16.55 28.61 -25.18
CA TYR A 27 16.66 28.40 -23.74
C TYR A 27 17.29 27.02 -23.48
N ILE A 28 18.58 27.02 -23.16
CA ILE A 28 19.30 25.88 -22.61
C ILE A 28 18.72 25.59 -21.23
N TYR A 29 17.97 24.50 -21.11
CA TYR A 29 17.47 24.02 -19.82
C TYR A 29 18.61 23.38 -19.02
N THR A 30 19.12 24.10 -18.03
CA THR A 30 19.98 23.54 -16.98
C THR A 30 19.12 23.15 -15.78
N PRO A 31 19.15 21.90 -15.29
CA PRO A 31 18.36 21.52 -14.13
C PRO A 31 18.92 22.17 -12.87
N LYS A 32 18.18 23.13 -12.31
CA LYS A 32 18.43 23.63 -10.95
C LYS A 32 18.14 22.51 -9.95
N ARG A 33 19.20 22.09 -9.28
CA ARG A 33 19.21 21.24 -8.10
C ARG A 33 18.33 21.90 -7.02
N PHE A 34 17.13 21.37 -6.77
CA PHE A 34 16.37 21.73 -5.58
C PHE A 34 16.23 20.54 -4.65
N HIS A 35 16.66 20.81 -3.42
CA HIS A 35 16.62 19.97 -2.25
C HIS A 35 15.17 19.81 -1.77
N CYS A 36 14.91 18.65 -1.18
CA CYS A 36 13.63 18.20 -0.63
C CYS A 36 13.45 18.70 0.82
N TRP A 37 12.26 19.22 1.18
CA TRP A 37 11.58 19.15 2.51
C TRP A 37 10.29 20.03 2.46
N ILE A 38 9.08 19.77 3.00
CA ILE A 38 8.48 18.82 3.98
C ILE A 38 6.98 18.59 3.62
N HIS A 39 6.45 17.46 4.09
CA HIS A 39 5.05 17.06 4.28
C HIS A 39 4.09 18.10 4.91
N CYS A 40 2.76 17.95 4.74
CA CYS A 40 1.85 17.54 5.82
C CYS A 40 0.39 17.39 5.35
N GLN A 41 -0.19 16.21 5.57
CA GLN A 41 -1.63 16.02 5.71
C GLN A 41 -1.97 16.17 7.21
N ILE A 42 -2.98 16.96 7.56
CA ILE A 42 -3.83 16.67 8.74
C ILE A 42 -5.29 16.95 8.40
N ARG A 43 -6.08 15.88 8.49
CA ARG A 43 -7.53 15.84 8.71
C ARG A 43 -7.72 15.67 10.22
N ILE A 44 -8.69 16.38 10.81
CA ILE A 44 -9.63 15.98 11.90
C ILE A 44 -9.98 17.21 12.79
N GLY A 45 -11.29 17.47 12.89
CA GLY A 45 -11.98 17.81 14.14
C GLY A 45 -11.84 19.23 14.69
N PHE A 46 -12.76 20.11 14.33
CA PHE A 46 -13.05 21.30 15.14
C PHE A 46 -14.03 20.91 16.26
N THR A 47 -13.54 20.96 17.50
CA THR A 47 -14.36 21.22 18.69
C THR A 47 -14.36 22.73 18.92
N SER A 48 -15.50 23.23 19.37
CA SER A 48 -15.85 24.63 19.55
C SER A 48 -15.04 25.31 20.65
N ILE A 49 -14.35 26.40 20.28
CA ILE A 49 -13.89 27.43 21.22
C ILE A 49 -14.31 28.79 20.66
N ASN A 50 -15.16 29.47 21.41
CA ASN A 50 -15.50 30.89 21.22
C ASN A 50 -14.25 31.74 21.48
N LEU A 51 -13.80 32.48 20.47
CA LEU A 51 -13.01 33.70 20.67
C LEU A 51 -13.69 34.85 19.94
N SER A 52 -14.17 35.80 20.75
CA SER A 52 -14.79 37.05 20.39
C SER A 52 -13.82 38.00 19.67
N ASN A 53 -14.34 38.66 18.64
CA ASN A 53 -13.97 39.98 18.11
C ASN A 53 -12.48 40.32 17.98
N MET A 54 -11.92 40.13 16.78
CA MET A 54 -10.99 41.11 16.19
C MET A 54 -11.15 41.19 14.65
N GLY A 55 -11.60 42.35 14.18
CA GLY A 55 -11.24 42.97 12.89
C GLY A 55 -11.49 42.19 11.58
N LYS A 56 -12.64 42.46 10.94
CA LYS A 56 -12.90 42.13 9.54
C LYS A 56 -11.87 42.83 8.63
N LYS A 57 -10.89 42.09 8.12
CA LYS A 57 -10.18 42.46 6.89
C LYS A 57 -10.50 41.40 5.82
N ASN A 58 -11.20 41.84 4.79
CA ASN A 58 -11.60 41.04 3.63
C ASN A 58 -10.37 40.49 2.91
N ILE A 59 -9.96 39.26 3.21
CA ILE A 59 -9.06 38.49 2.35
C ILE A 59 -9.94 37.86 1.27
N ARG A 60 -9.97 38.49 0.09
CA ARG A 60 -10.52 37.86 -1.12
C ARG A 60 -9.60 36.70 -1.49
N THR A 61 -10.00 35.47 -1.17
CA THR A 61 -9.32 34.27 -1.65
C THR A 61 -9.54 34.16 -3.16
N ILE A 62 -8.56 34.60 -3.95
CA ILE A 62 -8.55 34.38 -5.40
C ILE A 62 -8.25 32.89 -5.62
N TYR A 63 -9.27 32.09 -5.89
CA TYR A 63 -9.08 30.76 -6.45
C TYR A 63 -8.69 30.90 -7.92
N THR A 64 -7.39 30.96 -8.22
CA THR A 64 -6.90 30.72 -9.57
C THR A 64 -6.92 29.21 -9.84
N SER A 65 -8.05 28.70 -10.34
CA SER A 65 -8.12 27.37 -10.95
C SER A 65 -7.41 27.40 -12.31
N SER A 66 -6.08 27.35 -12.31
CA SER A 66 -5.33 27.18 -13.56
C SER A 66 -5.59 25.76 -14.08
N GLU A 67 -6.34 25.63 -15.16
CA GLU A 67 -6.39 24.38 -15.92
C GLU A 67 -4.97 23.96 -16.31
N PRO A 68 -4.65 22.66 -16.34
CA PRO A 68 -3.31 22.23 -16.71
C PRO A 68 -3.18 22.45 -18.21
N GLU A 69 -2.45 23.49 -18.59
CA GLU A 69 -2.20 23.78 -19.99
C GLU A 69 -1.38 22.64 -20.59
N PRO A 70 -1.78 22.10 -21.75
CA PRO A 70 -1.00 21.08 -22.43
C PRO A 70 0.35 21.67 -22.84
N VAL A 71 1.41 20.90 -22.65
CA VAL A 71 2.78 21.26 -23.03
C VAL A 71 2.89 21.49 -24.54
N LEU A 72 2.15 20.70 -25.32
CA LEU A 72 2.18 20.76 -26.78
C LEU A 72 0.84 20.34 -27.37
N ILE A 73 0.39 21.05 -28.41
CA ILE A 73 -0.87 20.77 -29.11
C ILE A 73 -0.59 20.58 -30.59
N TYR A 74 -1.11 19.49 -31.14
CA TYR A 74 -1.16 19.22 -32.57
C TYR A 74 -2.61 19.35 -33.05
N THR A 75 -2.91 20.48 -33.69
CA THR A 75 -4.27 20.82 -34.14
C THR A 75 -4.77 19.88 -35.24
N ASN A 76 -3.90 19.47 -36.17
CA ASN A 76 -4.20 18.45 -37.17
C ASN A 76 -3.16 17.31 -37.13
N PRO A 77 -3.46 16.20 -36.43
CA PRO A 77 -2.57 15.05 -36.37
C PRO A 77 -2.35 14.36 -37.73
N ASP A 78 -3.22 14.60 -38.72
CA ASP A 78 -3.11 13.97 -40.05
C ASP A 78 -1.95 14.55 -40.87
N GLU A 79 -1.84 15.88 -40.88
CA GLU A 79 -0.78 16.62 -41.57
C GLU A 79 0.56 16.53 -40.82
N HIS A 80 0.52 16.49 -39.48
CA HIS A 80 1.70 16.55 -38.64
C HIS A 80 2.28 15.19 -38.22
N LYS A 81 1.90 14.07 -38.87
CA LYS A 81 2.37 12.70 -38.50
C LYS A 81 3.89 12.61 -38.33
N GLY A 82 4.63 13.11 -39.32
CA GLY A 82 6.11 13.09 -39.30
C GLY A 82 6.69 13.96 -38.18
N LEU A 83 6.11 15.15 -37.98
CA LEU A 83 6.53 16.08 -36.94
C LEU A 83 6.28 15.51 -35.53
N ILE A 84 5.10 14.93 -35.30
CA ILE A 84 4.72 14.28 -34.04
C ILE A 84 5.71 13.17 -33.70
N ALA A 85 6.05 12.32 -34.67
CA ALA A 85 7.01 11.24 -34.46
C ALA A 85 8.43 11.75 -34.17
N LYS A 86 8.87 12.83 -34.85
CA LYS A 86 10.21 13.42 -34.67
C LYS A 86 10.35 14.12 -33.31
N GLN A 87 9.39 14.97 -32.94
CA GLN A 87 9.43 15.75 -31.71
C GLN A 87 9.28 14.92 -30.43
N ASN A 88 8.62 13.75 -30.52
CA ASN A 88 8.36 12.87 -29.38
C ASN A 88 9.26 11.62 -29.34
N LYS A 89 10.33 11.59 -30.14
CA LYS A 89 11.30 10.48 -30.14
C LYS A 89 11.96 10.36 -28.76
N ASN A 90 11.95 9.15 -28.19
CA ASN A 90 12.53 8.83 -26.87
C ASN A 90 11.95 9.64 -25.70
N LYS A 91 10.76 10.22 -25.86
CA LYS A 91 10.06 10.92 -24.78
C LYS A 91 8.97 10.02 -24.18
N SER A 92 8.87 10.05 -22.86
CA SER A 92 7.80 9.43 -22.08
C SER A 92 6.84 10.50 -21.56
N GLY A 93 5.56 10.19 -21.45
CA GLY A 93 4.59 11.14 -20.95
C GLY A 93 3.13 10.69 -21.06
N VAL A 94 2.25 11.61 -20.69
CA VAL A 94 0.79 11.48 -20.78
C VAL A 94 0.28 12.37 -21.90
N TYR A 95 -0.60 11.82 -22.73
CA TYR A 95 -1.21 12.50 -23.87
C TYR A 95 -2.72 12.38 -23.83
N ARG A 96 -3.39 13.28 -24.56
CA ARG A 96 -4.83 13.34 -24.71
C ARG A 96 -5.21 13.50 -26.17
N TRP A 97 -6.09 12.63 -26.65
CA TRP A 97 -6.80 12.83 -27.91
C TRP A 97 -8.13 13.51 -27.60
N VAL A 98 -8.47 14.59 -28.32
CA VAL A 98 -9.73 15.31 -28.16
C VAL A 98 -10.43 15.41 -29.51
N HIS A 99 -11.67 14.93 -29.59
CA HIS A 99 -12.49 15.11 -30.78
C HIS A 99 -12.96 16.58 -30.83
N LYS A 100 -12.78 17.25 -31.97
CA LYS A 100 -12.99 18.70 -32.09
C LYS A 100 -14.45 19.08 -31.84
N ASP A 101 -15.38 18.36 -32.45
CA ASP A 101 -16.81 18.71 -32.41
C ASP A 101 -17.49 18.23 -31.12
N SER A 102 -17.32 16.95 -30.81
CA SER A 102 -18.00 16.34 -29.65
C SER A 102 -17.33 16.64 -28.32
N ARG A 103 -16.11 17.20 -28.34
CA ARG A 103 -15.26 17.48 -27.17
C ARG A 103 -14.89 16.26 -26.31
N LYS A 104 -15.33 15.06 -26.71
CA LYS A 104 -14.99 13.80 -26.04
C LYS A 104 -13.51 13.53 -26.14
N SER A 105 -12.94 12.96 -25.08
CA SER A 105 -11.50 12.76 -24.99
C SER A 105 -11.08 11.34 -24.64
N TYR A 106 -9.83 11.02 -24.96
CA TYR A 106 -9.11 9.82 -24.54
C TYR A 106 -7.79 10.23 -23.91
N ILE A 107 -7.44 9.65 -22.77
CA ILE A 107 -6.17 9.87 -22.09
C ILE A 107 -5.39 8.57 -22.07
N GLY A 108 -4.10 8.65 -22.33
CA GLY A 108 -3.20 7.52 -22.16
C GLY A 108 -1.79 7.97 -21.84
N SER A 109 -0.99 7.04 -21.35
CA SER A 109 0.44 7.26 -21.11
C SER A 109 1.30 6.35 -21.99
N SER A 110 2.58 6.70 -22.14
CA SER A 110 3.57 5.82 -22.76
C SER A 110 4.99 6.16 -22.32
N SER A 111 5.84 5.13 -22.21
CA SER A 111 7.29 5.29 -22.05
C SER A 111 7.98 5.75 -23.35
N MET A 112 7.34 5.53 -24.50
CA MET A 112 7.86 5.95 -25.82
C MET A 112 6.70 6.51 -26.66
N LEU A 113 6.48 7.82 -26.53
CA LEU A 113 5.37 8.52 -27.17
C LEU A 113 5.42 8.41 -28.70
N ASN A 114 6.60 8.49 -29.32
CA ASN A 114 6.75 8.30 -30.76
C ASN A 114 6.23 6.94 -31.25
N GLU A 115 6.56 5.85 -30.54
CA GLU A 115 6.11 4.50 -30.89
C GLU A 115 4.60 4.35 -30.65
N ARG A 116 4.08 4.98 -29.59
CA ARG A 116 2.65 4.99 -29.32
C ARG A 116 1.87 5.71 -30.43
N PHE A 117 2.33 6.87 -30.90
CA PHE A 117 1.66 7.62 -31.95
C PHE A 117 1.78 6.95 -33.32
N ARG A 118 2.93 6.37 -33.67
CA ARG A 118 3.08 5.56 -34.89
C ARG A 118 2.07 4.43 -34.97
N ARG A 119 1.77 3.78 -33.84
CA ARG A 119 0.72 2.74 -33.78
C ARG A 119 -0.65 3.32 -34.09
N TYR A 120 -1.00 4.49 -33.55
CA TYR A 120 -2.29 5.12 -33.86
C TYR A 120 -2.42 5.51 -35.33
N PHE A 121 -1.34 5.92 -35.99
CA PHE A 121 -1.36 6.25 -37.42
C PHE A 121 -1.33 5.02 -38.35
N ASN A 122 -1.13 3.82 -37.80
CA ASN A 122 -1.13 2.60 -38.57
C ASN A 122 -2.54 2.01 -38.66
N HIS A 123 -3.09 1.93 -39.86
CA HIS A 123 -4.42 1.39 -40.10
C HIS A 123 -4.58 -0.06 -39.59
N SER A 124 -3.60 -0.94 -39.80
CA SER A 124 -3.69 -2.34 -39.36
C SER A 124 -3.73 -2.48 -37.84
N TYR A 125 -3.12 -1.53 -37.12
CA TYR A 125 -3.21 -1.47 -35.67
C TYR A 125 -4.62 -1.07 -35.21
N LEU A 126 -5.23 -0.10 -35.88
CA LEU A 126 -6.58 0.38 -35.57
C LEU A 126 -7.66 -0.63 -35.91
N SER A 127 -7.52 -1.40 -36.99
CA SER A 127 -8.50 -2.40 -37.45
C SER A 127 -8.35 -3.78 -36.82
N SER A 128 -7.29 -4.01 -36.03
CA SER A 128 -7.05 -5.30 -35.36
C SER A 128 -8.18 -5.72 -34.43
N SER A 129 -8.62 -6.98 -34.49
CA SER A 129 -9.66 -7.53 -33.61
C SER A 129 -9.31 -7.46 -32.11
N LYS A 130 -8.03 -7.54 -31.74
CA LYS A 130 -7.57 -7.47 -30.35
C LYS A 130 -7.42 -6.03 -29.84
N ARG A 131 -6.74 -5.17 -30.62
CA ARG A 131 -6.33 -3.81 -30.19
C ARG A 131 -7.28 -2.72 -30.68
N GLY A 132 -7.88 -2.90 -31.85
CA GLY A 132 -8.87 -2.03 -32.48
C GLY A 132 -10.20 -1.99 -31.74
N ALA A 133 -10.43 -2.93 -30.81
CA ALA A 133 -11.61 -2.93 -29.94
C ALA A 133 -11.69 -1.71 -29.00
N SER A 134 -10.58 -1.00 -28.75
CA SER A 134 -10.59 0.21 -27.91
C SER A 134 -11.41 1.34 -28.54
N LEU A 135 -12.12 2.12 -27.70
CA LEU A 135 -13.03 3.17 -28.19
C LEU A 135 -12.28 4.27 -28.97
N ILE A 136 -11.06 4.61 -28.56
CA ILE A 136 -10.24 5.58 -29.28
C ILE A 136 -9.87 5.09 -30.69
N CYS A 137 -9.51 3.81 -30.87
CA CYS A 137 -9.23 3.28 -32.21
C CYS A 137 -10.47 3.33 -33.11
N LYS A 138 -11.64 2.95 -32.58
CA LYS A 138 -12.92 3.05 -33.31
C LYS A 138 -13.27 4.49 -33.67
N ALA A 139 -13.02 5.42 -32.76
CA ALA A 139 -13.30 6.83 -32.99
C ALA A 139 -12.37 7.45 -34.05
N LEU A 140 -11.07 7.12 -34.02
CA LEU A 140 -10.10 7.53 -35.04
C LEU A 140 -10.45 6.95 -36.42
N LEU A 141 -10.92 5.70 -36.50
CA LEU A 141 -11.40 5.11 -37.76
C LEU A 141 -12.68 5.78 -38.28
N LYS A 142 -13.61 6.14 -37.38
CA LYS A 142 -14.91 6.70 -37.73
C LYS A 142 -14.84 8.15 -38.19
N TYR A 143 -14.09 8.99 -37.47
CA TYR A 143 -14.05 10.45 -37.71
C TYR A 143 -12.75 10.91 -38.41
N GLY A 144 -11.80 9.99 -38.63
CA GLY A 144 -10.49 10.31 -39.17
C GLY A 144 -9.61 11.10 -38.20
N TYR A 145 -8.34 11.32 -38.56
CA TYR A 145 -7.39 12.06 -37.71
C TYR A 145 -7.66 13.57 -37.70
N GLY A 146 -8.15 14.14 -38.81
CA GLY A 146 -8.45 15.57 -38.95
C GLY A 146 -9.56 16.07 -38.00
N GLY A 147 -10.49 15.19 -37.62
CA GLY A 147 -11.53 15.47 -36.61
C GLY A 147 -11.03 15.52 -35.17
N PHE A 148 -9.75 15.17 -34.94
CA PHE A 148 -9.14 15.19 -33.63
C PHE A 148 -8.01 16.22 -33.54
N ARG A 149 -7.69 16.60 -32.30
CA ARG A 149 -6.40 17.18 -31.94
C ARG A 149 -5.69 16.29 -30.93
N LEU A 150 -4.37 16.26 -30.99
CA LEU A 150 -3.53 15.50 -30.08
C LEU A 150 -2.78 16.46 -29.18
N GLU A 151 -2.90 16.28 -27.87
CA GLU A 151 -2.30 17.14 -26.86
C GLU A 151 -1.33 16.32 -26.01
N ILE A 152 -0.13 16.84 -25.75
CA ILE A 152 0.78 16.31 -24.74
C ILE A 152 0.49 17.05 -23.44
N LEU A 153 -0.04 16.34 -22.46
CA LEU A 153 -0.38 16.93 -21.16
C LEU A 153 0.86 17.11 -20.29
N GLU A 154 1.77 16.13 -20.31
CA GLU A 154 2.96 16.14 -19.47
C GLU A 154 4.03 15.17 -19.99
N TYR A 155 5.28 15.61 -20.01
CA TYR A 155 6.43 14.71 -20.14
C TYR A 155 6.90 14.28 -18.76
N CYS A 156 6.99 12.98 -18.50
CA CYS A 156 7.35 12.45 -17.20
C CYS A 156 8.11 11.13 -17.34
N PRO A 157 8.98 10.77 -16.38
CA PRO A 157 9.74 9.52 -16.43
C PRO A 157 8.83 8.30 -16.31
N SER A 158 9.27 7.17 -16.88
CA SER A 158 8.48 5.92 -16.93
C SER A 158 7.99 5.42 -15.56
N SER A 159 8.71 5.73 -14.48
CA SER A 159 8.39 5.30 -13.11
C SER A 159 7.08 5.89 -12.57
N ILE A 160 6.64 7.05 -13.07
CA ILE A 160 5.44 7.75 -12.57
C ILE A 160 4.29 7.81 -13.58
N LEU A 161 4.43 7.19 -14.76
CA LEU A 161 3.46 7.29 -15.85
C LEU A 161 2.04 6.90 -15.43
N LEU A 162 1.88 5.75 -14.77
CA LEU A 162 0.57 5.26 -14.36
C LEU A 162 -0.08 6.18 -13.32
N THR A 163 0.71 6.75 -12.41
CA THR A 163 0.22 7.71 -11.41
C THR A 163 -0.25 9.00 -12.07
N ARG A 164 0.49 9.51 -13.07
CA ARG A 164 0.09 10.71 -13.81
C ARG A 164 -1.10 10.44 -14.74
N GLU A 165 -1.16 9.29 -15.38
CA GLU A 165 -2.32 8.86 -16.17
C GLU A 165 -3.59 8.83 -15.30
N GLN A 166 -3.51 8.23 -14.11
CA GLN A 166 -4.63 8.20 -13.16
C GLN A 166 -5.07 9.61 -12.75
N PHE A 167 -4.11 10.51 -12.45
CA PHE A 167 -4.41 11.91 -12.13
C PHE A 167 -5.22 12.60 -13.23
N TYR A 168 -4.85 12.43 -14.49
CA TYR A 168 -5.56 13.04 -15.60
C TYR A 168 -6.88 12.34 -15.94
N LEU A 169 -6.98 11.02 -15.72
CA LEU A 169 -8.24 10.28 -15.84
C LEU A 169 -9.30 10.78 -14.86
N GLU A 170 -8.92 10.98 -13.60
CA GLU A 170 -9.83 11.50 -12.57
C GLU A 170 -10.20 12.96 -12.84
N LYS A 171 -9.25 13.75 -13.33
CA LYS A 171 -9.46 15.17 -13.62
C LYS A 171 -10.42 15.41 -14.79
N PHE A 172 -10.30 14.64 -15.86
CA PHE A 172 -11.05 14.89 -17.11
C PHE A 172 -12.19 13.90 -17.35
N ASN A 173 -12.23 12.75 -16.66
CA ASN A 173 -13.18 11.66 -16.86
C ASN A 173 -13.48 11.35 -18.36
N PRO A 174 -12.45 11.04 -19.17
CA PRO A 174 -12.58 10.87 -20.61
C PRO A 174 -13.52 9.73 -21.01
N GLU A 175 -14.34 9.97 -22.03
CA GLU A 175 -15.41 9.07 -22.49
C GLU A 175 -14.87 7.90 -23.32
N TYR A 176 -13.75 8.09 -24.00
CA TYR A 176 -13.12 7.03 -24.78
C TYR A 176 -12.27 6.08 -23.92
N ASN A 177 -12.08 6.37 -22.64
CA ASN A 177 -11.44 5.45 -21.70
C ASN A 177 -12.46 4.51 -21.07
N ILE A 178 -12.36 3.23 -21.43
CA ILE A 178 -13.19 2.17 -20.87
C ILE A 178 -12.82 1.89 -19.41
N LEU A 179 -11.51 1.82 -19.13
CA LEU A 179 -10.98 1.53 -17.80
C LEU A 179 -10.91 2.83 -16.99
N LYS A 180 -11.36 2.77 -15.74
CA LYS A 180 -11.32 3.89 -14.78
C LYS A 180 -10.03 3.95 -13.96
N VAL A 181 -9.33 2.83 -13.86
CA VAL A 181 -8.02 2.73 -13.21
C VAL A 181 -6.95 2.55 -14.29
N ALA A 182 -5.92 3.39 -14.27
CA ALA A 182 -4.81 3.34 -15.22
C ALA A 182 -4.12 1.98 -15.16
N GLY A 183 -3.92 1.36 -16.33
CA GLY A 183 -3.23 0.07 -16.47
C GLY A 183 -3.89 -1.14 -15.81
N SER A 184 -5.11 -1.03 -15.27
CA SER A 184 -5.77 -2.10 -14.52
C SER A 184 -7.24 -2.25 -14.92
N ASN A 185 -7.68 -3.51 -15.04
CA ASN A 185 -9.09 -3.84 -15.23
C ASN A 185 -9.88 -3.79 -13.91
N LEU A 186 -9.25 -3.41 -12.80
CA LEU A 186 -9.90 -3.34 -11.50
C LEU A 186 -11.08 -2.36 -11.55
N GLY A 187 -12.26 -2.85 -11.17
CA GLY A 187 -13.51 -2.09 -11.21
C GLY A 187 -14.21 -2.04 -12.57
N TYR A 188 -13.63 -2.63 -13.63
CA TYR A 188 -14.34 -2.79 -14.91
C TYR A 188 -15.49 -3.79 -14.76
N LYS A 189 -16.68 -3.38 -15.17
CA LYS A 189 -17.87 -4.23 -15.20
C LYS A 189 -18.27 -4.49 -16.64
N HIS A 190 -18.51 -5.75 -16.96
CA HIS A 190 -19.07 -6.13 -18.26
C HIS A 190 -20.50 -5.62 -18.40
N SER A 191 -20.90 -5.26 -19.63
CA SER A 191 -22.30 -4.95 -19.93
C SER A 191 -23.17 -6.20 -19.80
N GLU A 192 -24.46 -6.02 -19.51
CA GLU A 192 -25.43 -7.14 -19.42
C GLU A 192 -25.47 -7.97 -20.70
N ALA A 193 -25.41 -7.33 -21.87
CA ALA A 193 -25.32 -8.01 -23.15
C ALA A 193 -24.04 -8.85 -23.26
N SER A 194 -22.89 -8.34 -22.82
CA SER A 194 -21.61 -9.08 -22.81
C SER A 194 -21.66 -10.25 -21.84
N LEU A 195 -22.26 -10.07 -20.65
CA LEU A 195 -22.47 -11.14 -19.67
C LEU A 195 -23.37 -12.26 -20.25
N LYS A 196 -24.44 -11.90 -20.96
CA LYS A 196 -25.34 -12.87 -21.61
C LYS A 196 -24.61 -13.68 -22.67
N LEU A 197 -23.83 -13.04 -23.53
CA LEU A 197 -23.01 -13.73 -24.55
C LEU A 197 -21.98 -14.66 -23.91
N MET A 198 -21.27 -14.21 -22.86
CA MET A 198 -20.31 -15.05 -22.13
C MET A 198 -20.99 -16.24 -21.44
N SER A 199 -22.22 -16.05 -20.92
CA SER A 199 -23.02 -17.13 -20.34
C SER A 199 -23.41 -18.16 -21.40
N LEU A 200 -23.92 -17.74 -22.56
CA LEU A 200 -24.27 -18.62 -23.67
C LEU A 200 -23.06 -19.44 -24.16
N ALA A 201 -21.92 -18.78 -24.38
CA ALA A 201 -20.68 -19.43 -24.80
C ALA A 201 -20.09 -20.37 -23.74
N SER A 202 -20.37 -20.14 -22.45
CA SER A 202 -19.93 -21.04 -21.38
C SER A 202 -20.84 -22.27 -21.29
N LYS A 203 -22.15 -22.10 -21.47
CA LYS A 203 -23.10 -23.21 -21.52
C LYS A 203 -22.84 -24.13 -22.71
N SER A 204 -22.49 -23.59 -23.88
CA SER A 204 -22.13 -24.40 -25.05
C SER A 204 -20.83 -25.19 -24.89
N ARG A 205 -19.96 -24.85 -23.94
CA ARG A 205 -18.75 -25.64 -23.64
C ARG A 205 -19.01 -26.78 -22.64
N ASN A 206 -20.05 -26.65 -21.82
CA ASN A 206 -20.49 -27.69 -20.90
C ASN A 206 -21.56 -28.52 -21.61
N GLU A 207 -21.12 -29.22 -22.65
CA GLU A 207 -22.01 -30.01 -23.50
C GLU A 207 -22.61 -31.17 -22.68
N SER A 208 -23.95 -31.13 -22.60
CA SER A 208 -24.88 -32.01 -21.91
C SER A 208 -24.95 -31.92 -20.37
N GLU A 209 -26.18 -31.73 -19.89
CA GLU A 209 -26.55 -31.77 -18.46
C GLU A 209 -26.24 -33.14 -17.82
N GLU A 210 -26.21 -34.18 -18.66
CA GLU A 210 -25.82 -35.55 -18.31
C GLU A 210 -24.35 -35.66 -17.91
N VAL A 211 -23.43 -35.02 -18.66
CA VAL A 211 -21.99 -35.01 -18.33
C VAL A 211 -21.74 -34.27 -17.00
N LEU A 212 -22.49 -33.21 -16.73
CA LEU A 212 -22.41 -32.49 -15.45
C LEU A 212 -22.93 -33.34 -14.29
N LYS A 213 -24.05 -34.07 -14.49
CA LYS A 213 -24.60 -34.99 -13.51
C LYS A 213 -23.62 -36.12 -13.19
N PHE A 214 -23.05 -36.75 -14.21
CA PHE A 214 -22.04 -37.79 -14.07
C PHE A 214 -20.81 -37.31 -13.28
N LYS A 215 -20.27 -36.12 -13.60
CA LYS A 215 -19.14 -35.54 -12.86
C LYS A 215 -19.45 -35.32 -11.38
N ARG A 216 -20.69 -34.89 -11.04
CA ARG A 216 -21.12 -34.73 -9.64
C ARG A 216 -21.18 -36.07 -8.91
N GLU A 217 -21.77 -37.09 -9.54
CA GLU A 217 -21.88 -38.44 -8.98
C GLU A 217 -20.51 -39.06 -8.71
N VAL A 218 -19.58 -38.95 -9.66
CA VAL A 218 -18.18 -39.41 -9.49
C VAL A 218 -17.47 -38.71 -8.33
N MET A 219 -17.71 -37.41 -8.14
CA MET A 219 -17.08 -36.65 -7.05
C MET A 219 -17.65 -36.99 -5.67
N LEU A 220 -18.95 -37.24 -5.55
CA LEU A 220 -19.61 -37.58 -4.28
C LEU A 220 -19.13 -38.92 -3.71
N GLY A 221 -18.79 -39.88 -4.57
CA GLY A 221 -18.29 -41.21 -4.16
C GLY A 221 -16.79 -41.26 -3.85
N ARG A 222 -16.04 -40.18 -4.06
CA ARG A 222 -14.57 -40.21 -3.97
C ARG A 222 -14.09 -40.23 -2.52
N LYS A 223 -13.67 -41.39 -2.03
CA LYS A 223 -12.88 -41.50 -0.79
C LYS A 223 -11.42 -41.19 -1.09
N LEU A 224 -10.84 -40.23 -0.37
CA LEU A 224 -9.41 -39.94 -0.50
C LEU A 224 -8.60 -41.05 0.18
N THR A 225 -7.50 -41.48 -0.45
CA THR A 225 -6.62 -42.50 0.10
C THR A 225 -5.92 -41.98 1.37
N LYS A 226 -5.56 -42.88 2.28
CA LYS A 226 -4.88 -42.54 3.54
C LYS A 226 -3.59 -41.73 3.30
N ASP A 227 -2.78 -42.13 2.32
CA ASP A 227 -1.57 -41.42 1.92
C ASP A 227 -1.85 -39.98 1.44
N HIS A 228 -2.95 -39.77 0.71
CA HIS A 228 -3.32 -38.43 0.24
C HIS A 228 -3.73 -37.52 1.41
N LEU A 229 -4.48 -38.06 2.38
CA LEU A 229 -4.84 -37.33 3.60
C LEU A 229 -3.59 -36.95 4.41
N GLU A 230 -2.61 -37.85 4.51
CA GLU A 230 -1.33 -37.57 5.17
C GLU A 230 -0.53 -36.47 4.47
N ARG A 231 -0.47 -36.47 3.13
CA ARG A 231 0.15 -35.39 2.35
C ARG A 231 -0.57 -34.04 2.55
N MET A 232 -1.90 -34.03 2.51
CA MET A 232 -2.69 -32.82 2.79
C MET A 232 -2.41 -32.30 4.19
N ALA A 233 -2.29 -33.21 5.17
CA ALA A 233 -2.06 -32.84 6.54
C ALA A 233 -0.62 -32.37 6.80
N LYS A 234 0.40 -32.89 6.11
CA LYS A 234 1.78 -32.38 6.15
C LYS A 234 1.90 -30.98 5.53
N ASN A 235 1.15 -30.71 4.46
CA ASN A 235 1.18 -29.43 3.75
C ASN A 235 0.27 -28.35 4.36
N ASN A 236 -0.44 -28.66 5.46
CA ASN A 236 -1.30 -27.69 6.12
C ASN A 236 -0.45 -26.75 7.00
N PRO A 237 -0.31 -25.46 6.64
CA PRO A 237 0.52 -24.51 7.40
C PRO A 237 -0.01 -24.24 8.82
N PHE A 238 -1.26 -24.62 9.09
CA PHE A 238 -1.89 -24.48 10.41
C PHE A 238 -1.70 -25.72 11.30
N ARG A 239 -1.13 -26.82 10.78
CA ARG A 239 -0.85 -28.02 11.57
C ARG A 239 0.49 -27.87 12.28
N VAL A 240 0.42 -27.47 13.56
CA VAL A 240 1.60 -27.30 14.40
C VAL A 240 1.78 -28.54 15.29
N PRO A 241 2.94 -29.22 15.23
CA PRO A 241 3.24 -30.31 16.15
C PRO A 241 3.37 -29.79 17.58
N ILE A 242 2.99 -30.62 18.54
CA ILE A 242 3.03 -30.28 19.97
C ILE A 242 3.79 -31.33 20.75
N ILE A 243 4.53 -30.89 21.75
CA ILE A 243 5.26 -31.74 22.68
C ILE A 243 4.56 -31.65 24.02
N ILE A 244 4.21 -32.80 24.56
CA ILE A 244 3.63 -32.94 25.89
C ILE A 244 4.71 -33.60 26.76
N SER A 245 5.15 -32.89 27.80
CA SER A 245 6.13 -33.38 28.76
C SER A 245 5.48 -33.58 30.12
N ASN A 246 5.67 -34.76 30.71
CA ASN A 246 5.23 -35.03 32.07
C ASN A 246 6.23 -34.38 33.06
N SER A 247 5.72 -33.63 34.04
CA SER A 247 6.55 -32.88 35.00
C SER A 247 7.18 -33.76 36.08
N GLU A 248 6.62 -34.94 36.34
CA GLU A 248 7.08 -35.87 37.37
C GLU A 248 8.05 -36.92 36.81
N THR A 249 7.78 -37.44 35.61
CA THR A 249 8.57 -38.53 35.00
C THR A 249 9.57 -38.04 33.95
N GLY A 250 9.48 -36.78 33.51
CA GLY A 250 10.34 -36.20 32.47
C GLY A 250 10.13 -36.78 31.07
N LYS A 251 9.17 -37.71 30.88
CA LYS A 251 8.87 -38.32 29.59
C LYS A 251 8.26 -37.28 28.63
N ARG A 252 8.77 -37.24 27.40
CA ARG A 252 8.33 -36.32 26.34
C ARG A 252 7.71 -37.11 25.19
N GLU A 253 6.48 -36.74 24.81
CA GLU A 253 5.78 -37.32 23.67
C GLU A 253 5.44 -36.21 22.66
N GLU A 254 5.80 -36.45 21.39
CA GLU A 254 5.54 -35.53 20.29
C GLU A 254 4.33 -35.99 19.49
N PHE A 255 3.39 -35.07 19.30
CA PHE A 255 2.18 -35.30 18.53
C PHE A 255 2.16 -34.42 17.29
N THR A 256 1.68 -34.99 16.19
CA THR A 256 1.65 -34.31 14.89
C THR A 256 0.67 -33.14 14.83
N SER A 257 -0.24 -33.00 15.81
CA SER A 257 -1.23 -31.91 15.85
C SER A 257 -1.77 -31.71 17.27
N MET A 258 -2.33 -30.52 17.50
CA MET A 258 -3.05 -30.20 18.74
C MET A 258 -4.20 -31.17 19.01
N ALA A 259 -4.95 -31.58 17.99
CA ALA A 259 -6.07 -32.51 18.13
C ALA A 259 -5.61 -33.88 18.65
N GLN A 260 -4.48 -34.40 18.16
CA GLN A 260 -3.92 -35.67 18.65
C GLN A 260 -3.44 -35.57 20.11
N GLY A 261 -2.73 -34.51 20.49
CA GLY A 261 -2.33 -34.35 21.89
C GLY A 261 -3.50 -34.05 22.82
N ALA A 262 -4.57 -33.42 22.31
CA ALA A 262 -5.81 -33.22 23.05
C ALA A 262 -6.49 -34.55 23.34
N LEU A 263 -6.55 -35.45 22.34
CA LEU A 263 -7.06 -36.81 22.48
C LEU A 263 -6.25 -37.61 23.52
N PHE A 264 -4.92 -37.51 23.49
CA PHE A 264 -4.03 -38.17 24.46
C PHE A 264 -4.31 -37.73 25.91
N LEU A 265 -4.54 -36.43 26.13
CA LEU A 265 -4.87 -35.89 27.45
C LEU A 265 -6.36 -36.03 27.83
N GLY A 266 -7.20 -36.59 26.94
CA GLY A 266 -8.64 -36.70 27.15
C GLY A 266 -9.35 -35.35 27.24
N VAL A 267 -8.80 -34.30 26.61
CA VAL A 267 -9.37 -32.94 26.62
C VAL A 267 -9.79 -32.49 25.23
N HIS A 268 -10.68 -31.49 25.19
CA HIS A 268 -11.02 -30.83 23.93
C HIS A 268 -9.86 -29.93 23.44
N GLU A 269 -9.67 -29.84 22.12
CA GLU A 269 -8.57 -29.08 21.48
C GLU A 269 -8.52 -27.61 21.93
N THR A 270 -9.68 -26.97 22.12
CA THR A 270 -9.77 -25.58 22.57
C THR A 270 -9.23 -25.40 23.99
N THR A 271 -9.39 -26.41 24.85
CA THR A 271 -8.80 -26.43 26.19
C THR A 271 -7.29 -26.47 26.04
N LEU A 272 -6.75 -27.43 25.30
CA LEU A 272 -5.31 -27.55 25.07
C LEU A 272 -4.70 -26.24 24.53
N LYS A 273 -5.34 -25.63 23.53
CA LYS A 273 -4.94 -24.33 22.96
C LYS A 273 -4.89 -23.22 24.01
N ARG A 274 -5.86 -23.18 24.93
CA ARG A 274 -5.91 -22.20 26.03
C ARG A 274 -4.75 -22.38 27.01
N TYR A 275 -4.42 -23.62 27.36
CA TYR A 275 -3.30 -23.91 28.27
C TYR A 275 -1.95 -23.56 27.63
N ILE A 276 -1.79 -23.82 26.32
CA ILE A 276 -0.60 -23.39 25.54
C ILE A 276 -0.49 -21.85 25.52
N ILE A 277 -1.57 -21.12 25.27
CA ILE A 277 -1.54 -19.64 25.23
C ILE A 277 -1.19 -19.04 26.59
N ASN A 278 -1.69 -19.64 27.67
CA ASN A 278 -1.49 -19.15 29.03
C ASN A 278 -0.21 -19.69 29.69
N ASN A 279 0.58 -20.54 29.00
CA ASN A 279 1.73 -21.25 29.54
C ASN A 279 1.45 -21.93 30.90
N LYS A 280 0.27 -22.57 31.02
CA LYS A 280 -0.12 -23.28 32.24
C LYS A 280 0.05 -24.78 32.06
N PRO A 281 0.58 -25.50 33.06
CA PRO A 281 0.56 -26.95 33.04
C PRO A 281 -0.88 -27.45 33.17
N TYR A 282 -1.17 -28.58 32.52
CA TYR A 282 -2.44 -29.28 32.64
C TYR A 282 -2.19 -30.64 33.29
N ASN A 283 -2.72 -30.84 34.50
CA ASN A 283 -2.67 -32.13 35.21
C ASN A 283 -1.26 -32.75 35.28
N GLY A 284 -0.25 -31.95 35.64
CA GLY A 284 1.15 -32.40 35.69
C GLY A 284 1.87 -32.45 34.34
N TYR A 285 1.22 -32.11 33.23
CA TYR A 285 1.84 -32.03 31.89
C TYR A 285 2.10 -30.60 31.47
N THR A 286 3.32 -30.34 30.98
CA THR A 286 3.68 -29.11 30.29
C THR A 286 3.51 -29.31 28.79
N ILE A 287 2.82 -28.38 28.12
CA ILE A 287 2.49 -28.49 26.70
C ILE A 287 3.17 -27.35 25.96
N THR A 288 4.06 -27.70 25.02
CA THR A 288 4.79 -26.74 24.19
C THR A 288 4.56 -27.01 22.72
N ARG A 289 4.64 -25.99 21.87
CA ARG A 289 4.69 -26.20 20.42
C ARG A 289 6.06 -26.72 20.04
N ALA A 290 6.13 -27.75 19.21
CA ALA A 290 7.38 -28.15 18.56
C ALA A 290 7.74 -27.05 17.56
N THR A 291 8.59 -26.11 17.98
CA THR A 291 9.21 -25.16 17.07
C THR A 291 10.24 -25.91 16.25
N SER A 292 10.10 -25.95 14.92
CA SER A 292 11.25 -26.16 14.04
C SER A 292 12.33 -25.18 14.49
N SER A 293 13.51 -25.68 14.83
CA SER A 293 14.69 -24.90 15.22
C SER A 293 14.84 -23.64 14.36
N LEU A 294 14.37 -22.49 14.86
CA LEU A 294 14.65 -21.12 14.40
C LEU A 294 13.82 -20.03 15.12
N ASP A 295 12.84 -20.36 15.96
CA ASP A 295 11.98 -19.33 16.58
C ASP A 295 11.63 -19.60 18.06
N SER A 296 12.59 -20.07 18.86
CA SER A 296 12.43 -20.14 20.33
C SER A 296 12.74 -18.80 21.03
N SER A 297 13.27 -17.80 20.31
CA SER A 297 13.52 -16.44 20.81
C SER A 297 12.39 -15.45 20.49
N SER A 298 11.35 -15.84 19.74
CA SER A 298 10.34 -14.91 19.19
C SER A 298 8.93 -15.06 19.76
N ILE A 299 8.70 -15.92 20.76
CA ILE A 299 7.37 -16.09 21.41
C ILE A 299 7.29 -15.49 22.83
N TYR A 300 8.40 -15.00 23.40
CA TYR A 300 8.40 -14.12 24.57
C TYR A 300 8.76 -12.69 24.15
N SER A 301 7.76 -11.88 23.75
CA SER A 301 7.76 -10.39 23.83
C SER A 301 6.64 -9.71 23.02
N LEU A 302 5.61 -10.41 22.55
CA LEU A 302 4.41 -9.75 22.02
C LEU A 302 3.45 -9.25 23.13
N THR A 303 3.97 -8.98 24.32
CA THR A 303 3.43 -7.91 25.15
C THR A 303 3.85 -6.59 24.52
N ASN A 304 2.90 -5.68 24.40
CA ASN A 304 2.99 -4.39 23.77
C ASN A 304 3.92 -3.45 24.57
N GLU A 305 5.20 -3.81 24.72
CA GLU A 305 6.18 -3.07 25.50
C GLU A 305 6.75 -1.94 24.65
N ARG A 306 6.62 -0.72 25.18
CA ARG A 306 7.22 0.48 24.61
C ARG A 306 8.74 0.35 24.69
N GLN A 307 9.38 -0.13 23.62
CA GLN A 307 10.84 -0.18 23.53
C GLN A 307 11.42 1.24 23.45
N GLY A 308 12.26 1.61 24.42
CA GLY A 308 13.06 2.83 24.41
C GLY A 308 14.35 2.66 23.60
N VAL A 309 14.89 3.77 23.10
CA VAL A 309 16.11 3.79 22.29
C VAL A 309 17.00 4.98 22.64
N VAL A 310 18.31 4.78 22.54
CA VAL A 310 19.32 5.83 22.69
C VAL A 310 19.92 6.14 21.32
N LEU A 311 19.99 7.42 20.98
CA LEU A 311 20.62 7.94 19.77
C LEU A 311 21.94 8.60 20.16
N THR A 312 23.06 8.01 19.73
CA THR A 312 24.40 8.56 19.93
C THR A 312 24.89 9.16 18.63
N ASN A 313 25.21 10.46 18.61
CA ASN A 313 25.77 11.08 17.43
C ASN A 313 27.17 10.52 17.14
N SER A 314 27.43 10.07 15.91
CA SER A 314 28.67 9.38 15.56
C SER A 314 29.91 10.28 15.53
N VAL A 315 29.74 11.59 15.47
CA VAL A 315 30.84 12.57 15.37
C VAL A 315 31.07 13.27 16.71
N SER A 316 30.00 13.69 17.38
CA SER A 316 30.09 14.47 18.64
C SER A 316 29.97 13.62 19.90
N GLY A 317 29.57 12.35 19.80
CA GLY A 317 29.36 11.47 20.95
C GLY A 317 28.15 11.83 21.83
N ILE A 318 27.43 12.91 21.52
CA ILE A 318 26.26 13.35 22.29
C ILE A 318 25.14 12.32 22.17
N THR A 319 24.61 11.90 23.32
CA THR A 319 23.53 10.92 23.44
C THR A 319 22.18 11.60 23.70
N LYS A 320 21.12 11.11 23.06
CA LYS A 320 19.73 11.48 23.35
C LYS A 320 18.89 10.23 23.59
N GLN A 321 18.18 10.19 24.71
CA GLN A 321 17.35 9.05 25.08
C GLN A 321 15.89 9.31 24.75
N PHE A 322 15.21 8.29 24.22
CA PHE A 322 13.78 8.33 23.91
C PHE A 322 13.07 7.16 24.58
N SER A 323 12.00 7.46 25.31
CA SER A 323 11.16 6.46 26.00
C SER A 323 10.37 5.55 25.04
N THR A 324 10.27 5.93 23.76
CA THR A 324 9.59 5.14 22.72
C THR A 324 10.33 5.20 21.40
N MET A 325 10.31 4.08 20.66
CA MET A 325 10.78 4.02 19.28
C MET A 325 10.05 5.02 18.37
N LYS A 326 8.81 5.39 18.72
CA LYS A 326 8.01 6.38 18.00
C LYS A 326 8.63 7.78 18.02
N ALA A 327 8.98 8.26 19.21
CA ALA A 327 9.61 9.57 19.34
C ALA A 327 10.95 9.63 18.60
N ALA A 328 11.71 8.53 18.62
CA ALA A 328 13.00 8.46 17.94
C ALA A 328 12.91 8.53 16.41
N TYR A 329 12.03 7.76 15.76
CA TYR A 329 11.92 7.86 14.29
C TYR A 329 11.33 9.20 13.84
N GLN A 330 10.47 9.82 14.66
CA GLN A 330 9.95 11.16 14.41
C GLN A 330 11.06 12.20 14.48
N PHE A 331 11.91 12.14 15.51
CA PHE A 331 13.08 13.02 15.65
C PHE A 331 14.05 12.88 14.46
N LEU A 332 14.29 11.66 13.99
CA LEU A 332 15.17 11.40 12.84
C LEU A 332 14.52 11.69 11.48
N GLY A 333 13.20 11.93 11.42
CA GLY A 333 12.45 12.09 10.18
C GLY A 333 12.48 10.85 9.28
N ILE A 334 12.46 9.65 9.86
CA ILE A 334 12.52 8.37 9.14
C ILE A 334 11.24 7.54 9.34
N SER A 335 11.03 6.54 8.49
CA SER A 335 9.91 5.61 8.65
C SER A 335 10.12 4.63 9.80
N PRO A 336 9.05 4.19 10.50
CA PRO A 336 9.15 3.22 11.60
C PRO A 336 9.82 1.90 11.17
N ARG A 337 9.53 1.46 9.93
CA ARG A 337 10.08 0.23 9.35
C ARG A 337 11.59 0.32 9.13
N ARG A 338 12.10 1.50 8.76
CA ARG A 338 13.53 1.73 8.57
C ARG A 338 14.30 1.63 9.90
N LEU A 339 13.76 2.23 10.95
CA LEU A 339 14.34 2.15 12.30
C LEU A 339 14.32 0.72 12.84
N SER A 340 13.19 0.01 12.67
CA SER A 340 13.07 -1.38 13.12
C SER A 340 14.00 -2.33 12.37
N ASN A 341 14.11 -2.21 11.04
CA ASN A 341 15.03 -3.04 10.25
C ASN A 341 16.49 -2.82 10.67
N TYR A 342 16.87 -1.58 10.96
CA TYR A 342 18.21 -1.27 11.44
C TYR A 342 18.50 -1.94 12.78
N LEU A 343 17.58 -1.86 13.75
CA LEU A 343 17.75 -2.51 15.05
C LEU A 343 17.72 -4.06 14.98
N LYS A 344 17.08 -4.64 13.97
CA LYS A 344 17.09 -6.10 13.73
C LYS A 344 18.38 -6.57 13.06
N ASN A 345 18.92 -5.78 12.14
CA ASN A 345 20.13 -6.13 11.38
C ASN A 345 21.43 -5.73 12.09
N ASN A 346 21.38 -4.81 13.06
CA ASN A 346 22.53 -4.37 13.83
C ASN A 346 22.96 -5.30 14.96
N GLU A 347 22.20 -6.36 15.26
CA GLU A 347 22.74 -7.44 16.06
C GLU A 347 23.87 -8.21 15.31
N SER A 348 24.09 -7.93 14.00
CA SER A 348 25.05 -8.64 13.16
C SER A 348 25.77 -7.83 12.06
N SER A 349 26.14 -6.55 12.28
CA SER A 349 26.77 -5.77 11.20
C SER A 349 27.90 -4.82 11.61
N PHE A 350 29.10 -5.39 11.81
CA PHE A 350 30.32 -4.77 11.29
C PHE A 350 30.35 -5.02 9.78
N ILE A 351 30.10 -4.00 8.97
CA ILE A 351 30.34 -4.09 7.52
C ILE A 351 31.58 -3.23 7.26
N ASN A 352 32.69 -3.87 6.88
CA ASN A 352 33.97 -3.24 6.53
C ASN A 352 34.56 -2.32 7.62
N GLY A 353 34.43 -2.69 8.90
CA GLY A 353 35.05 -1.97 10.02
C GLY A 353 34.45 -0.61 10.36
N GLN A 354 33.34 -0.20 9.73
CA GLN A 354 32.63 1.04 10.05
C GLN A 354 31.26 0.75 10.70
N VAL A 355 30.97 1.43 11.80
CA VAL A 355 29.69 1.32 12.52
C VAL A 355 28.57 1.85 11.62
N SER A 356 27.54 1.05 11.39
CA SER A 356 26.39 1.48 10.60
C SER A 356 25.69 2.64 11.31
N THR A 357 25.42 3.75 10.62
CA THR A 357 24.72 4.91 11.20
C THR A 357 23.45 5.23 10.40
N ILE A 358 22.41 5.71 11.09
CA ILE A 358 21.27 6.34 10.43
C ILE A 358 21.36 7.84 10.68
N LYS A 359 21.47 8.63 9.60
CA LYS A 359 21.51 10.09 9.67
C LYS A 359 22.62 10.61 10.63
N GLY A 360 23.74 9.89 10.73
CA GLY A 360 24.85 10.22 11.62
C GLY A 360 24.63 9.83 13.10
N PHE A 361 23.64 8.98 13.39
CA PHE A 361 23.41 8.45 14.74
C PHE A 361 23.57 6.92 14.78
N ILE A 362 24.19 6.44 15.85
CA ILE A 362 24.22 5.05 16.30
C ILE A 362 23.01 4.87 17.22
N ILE A 363 22.24 3.80 17.00
CA ILE A 363 20.98 3.58 17.73
C ILE A 363 21.07 2.28 18.52
N THR A 364 20.89 2.35 19.84
CA THR A 364 20.87 1.18 20.74
C THR A 364 19.52 1.04 21.44
N LYS A 365 19.11 -0.20 21.72
CA LYS A 365 17.92 -0.50 22.51
C LYS A 365 18.22 -0.23 23.99
N LEU A 366 17.26 0.34 24.71
CA LEU A 366 17.34 0.49 26.16
C LEU A 366 16.67 -0.71 26.84
N ASP A 367 17.37 -1.37 27.76
CA ASP A 367 16.89 -2.59 28.43
C ASP A 367 15.77 -2.31 29.44
N SER A 368 15.72 -1.11 30.01
CA SER A 368 14.64 -0.67 30.90
C SER A 368 14.33 0.80 30.68
N VAL A 369 13.06 1.13 30.45
CA VAL A 369 12.57 2.51 30.32
C VAL A 369 11.90 2.87 31.63
N GLU A 370 12.36 3.93 32.30
CA GLU A 370 11.65 4.50 33.46
C GLU A 370 10.22 4.87 33.04
N ARG A 371 9.25 4.21 33.68
CA ARG A 371 7.83 4.38 33.37
C ARG A 371 7.32 5.61 34.10
N ASN A 372 7.12 6.70 33.38
CA ASN A 372 6.33 7.84 33.88
C ASN A 372 4.84 7.43 33.93
N GLY A 373 4.48 6.68 34.98
CA GLY A 373 3.11 6.35 35.32
C GLY A 373 2.41 7.55 35.96
N LYS A 374 1.09 7.65 35.79
CA LYS A 374 0.29 8.56 36.62
C LYS A 374 0.15 7.93 38.00
N ALA A 375 0.51 8.67 39.03
CA ALA A 375 0.33 8.24 40.41
C ALA A 375 -1.15 8.00 40.70
N ILE A 376 -1.42 7.07 41.61
CA ILE A 376 -2.77 6.68 41.96
C ILE A 376 -2.89 6.56 43.48
N GLU A 377 -3.96 7.14 44.00
CA GLU A 377 -4.44 6.96 45.36
C GLU A 377 -5.44 5.81 45.40
N VAL A 378 -5.25 4.88 46.33
CA VAL A 378 -6.15 3.77 46.61
C VAL A 378 -6.70 3.96 48.01
N THR A 379 -8.02 4.10 48.14
CA THR A 379 -8.69 4.12 49.44
C THR A 379 -9.36 2.78 49.69
N ASN A 380 -8.97 2.09 50.75
CA ASN A 380 -9.68 0.90 51.22
C ASN A 380 -10.86 1.34 52.10
N ILE A 381 -12.08 1.01 51.71
CA ILE A 381 -13.30 1.44 52.41
C ILE A 381 -13.48 0.71 53.74
N ARG A 382 -13.02 -0.54 53.83
CA ARG A 382 -13.18 -1.35 55.04
C ARG A 382 -12.23 -0.88 56.15
N THR A 383 -10.99 -0.53 55.80
CA THR A 383 -9.97 -0.09 56.77
C THR A 383 -9.84 1.44 56.85
N LYS A 384 -10.47 2.19 55.94
CA LYS A 384 -10.31 3.64 55.74
C LYS A 384 -8.87 4.10 55.46
N GLU A 385 -7.99 3.18 55.11
CA GLU A 385 -6.59 3.47 54.80
C GLU A 385 -6.45 4.01 53.37
N VAL A 386 -5.59 5.01 53.21
CA VAL A 386 -5.28 5.64 51.92
C VAL A 386 -3.82 5.38 51.56
N THR A 387 -3.58 4.59 50.53
CA THR A 387 -2.24 4.25 50.05
C THR A 387 -1.98 4.88 48.69
N LYS A 388 -0.75 5.42 48.53
CA LYS A 388 -0.33 6.08 47.28
C LYS A 388 0.66 5.20 46.55
N TYR A 389 0.40 4.99 45.26
CA TYR A 389 1.27 4.22 44.39
C TYR A 389 1.79 5.09 43.26
N SER A 390 3.04 4.82 42.85
CA SER A 390 3.70 5.49 41.73
C SER A 390 2.98 5.30 40.38
N SER A 391 2.16 4.26 40.23
CA SER A 391 1.42 3.98 39.00
C SER A 391 0.22 3.06 39.23
N VAL A 392 -0.70 3.04 38.26
CA VAL A 392 -1.81 2.07 38.20
C VAL A 392 -1.30 0.62 38.23
N SER A 393 -0.14 0.35 37.62
CA SER A 393 0.44 -0.98 37.58
C SER A 393 1.00 -1.41 38.93
N SER A 394 1.66 -0.51 39.67
CA SER A 394 2.16 -0.81 41.02
C SER A 394 1.01 -1.01 42.01
N ALA A 395 -0.07 -0.22 41.90
CA ALA A 395 -1.30 -0.47 42.65
C ALA A 395 -1.94 -1.83 42.30
N GLY A 396 -2.01 -2.17 41.02
CA GLY A 396 -2.55 -3.46 40.56
C GLY A 396 -1.77 -4.65 41.11
N LEU A 397 -0.44 -4.59 41.09
CA LEU A 397 0.42 -5.63 41.65
C LEU A 397 0.24 -5.79 43.16
N ALA A 398 0.24 -4.67 43.91
CA ALA A 398 0.07 -4.71 45.36
C ALA A 398 -1.29 -5.26 45.80
N LEU A 399 -2.35 -4.98 45.03
CA LEU A 399 -3.72 -5.41 45.34
C LEU A 399 -4.12 -6.75 44.70
N GLY A 400 -3.27 -7.35 43.87
CA GLY A 400 -3.62 -8.53 43.07
C GLY A 400 -4.74 -8.28 42.05
N ILE A 401 -4.90 -7.03 41.59
CA ILE A 401 -5.93 -6.61 40.63
C ILE A 401 -5.25 -6.30 39.29
N SER A 402 -5.85 -6.72 38.17
CA SER A 402 -5.29 -6.37 36.86
C SER A 402 -5.26 -4.85 36.66
N SER A 403 -4.13 -4.31 36.21
CA SER A 403 -3.97 -2.87 35.93
C SER A 403 -4.98 -2.36 34.89
N ALA A 404 -5.43 -3.24 33.97
CA ALA A 404 -6.49 -2.96 33.01
C ALA A 404 -7.86 -2.73 33.68
N SER A 405 -8.18 -3.50 34.73
CA SER A 405 -9.43 -3.32 35.49
C SER A 405 -9.46 -1.97 36.20
N ILE A 406 -8.34 -1.59 36.85
CA ILE A 406 -8.21 -0.28 37.53
C ILE A 406 -8.28 0.86 36.51
N SER A 407 -7.61 0.72 35.36
CA SER A 407 -7.67 1.71 34.28
C SER A 407 -9.08 1.89 33.72
N THR A 408 -9.82 0.79 33.54
CA THR A 408 -11.22 0.81 33.08
C THR A 408 -12.14 1.46 34.11
N TYR A 409 -11.89 1.21 35.39
CA TYR A 409 -12.62 1.85 36.47
C TYR A 409 -12.45 3.38 36.45
N LEU A 410 -11.20 3.84 36.34
CA LEU A 410 -10.85 5.26 36.26
C LEU A 410 -11.38 5.94 34.99
N SER A 411 -11.28 5.28 33.83
CA SER A 411 -11.75 5.86 32.56
C SER A 411 -13.26 6.05 32.51
N ARG A 412 -13.99 5.17 33.20
CA ARG A 412 -15.46 5.27 33.36
C ARG A 412 -15.89 6.23 34.47
N LYS A 413 -14.93 6.89 35.16
CA LYS A 413 -15.18 7.83 36.26
C LYS A 413 -16.15 7.26 37.33
N ARG A 414 -15.99 5.97 37.64
CA ARG A 414 -16.85 5.31 38.62
C ARG A 414 -16.60 5.87 40.02
N THR A 415 -17.69 6.08 40.75
CA THR A 415 -17.67 6.48 42.17
C THR A 415 -18.00 5.32 43.10
N THR A 416 -18.58 4.24 42.56
CA THR A 416 -18.89 3.03 43.33
C THR A 416 -17.64 2.23 43.61
N PRO A 417 -17.49 1.60 44.79
CA PRO A 417 -16.33 0.79 45.13
C PRO A 417 -16.00 -0.31 44.11
N PHE A 418 -14.72 -0.50 43.79
CA PHE A 418 -14.27 -1.65 43.01
C PHE A 418 -14.25 -2.90 43.90
N ARG A 419 -15.05 -3.91 43.52
CA ARG A 419 -15.28 -5.14 44.30
C ARG A 419 -15.71 -4.85 45.75
N ASP A 420 -16.46 -3.77 45.97
CA ASP A 420 -16.96 -3.37 47.29
C ASP A 420 -15.89 -3.08 48.35
N ILE A 421 -14.62 -2.88 47.94
CA ILE A 421 -13.49 -2.70 48.85
C ILE A 421 -12.65 -1.45 48.53
N TYR A 422 -12.35 -1.17 47.26
CA TYR A 422 -11.36 -0.15 46.89
C TYR A 422 -11.95 1.00 46.08
N LEU A 423 -11.55 2.24 46.40
CA LEU A 423 -11.74 3.41 45.53
C LEU A 423 -10.40 3.83 44.94
N PHE A 424 -10.44 4.26 43.67
CA PHE A 424 -9.26 4.63 42.90
C PHE A 424 -9.35 6.08 42.44
N LYS A 425 -8.30 6.87 42.68
CA LYS A 425 -8.21 8.26 42.23
C LYS A 425 -6.82 8.55 41.65
N LEU A 426 -6.76 9.15 40.46
CA LEU A 426 -5.48 9.59 39.87
C LEU A 426 -4.98 10.84 40.59
N ILE A 427 -3.66 10.90 40.85
CA ILE A 427 -2.95 12.04 41.43
C ILE A 427 -2.14 12.74 40.34
#